data_AF-A0A920QCC1-F1
#
_entry.id   AF-A0A920QCC1-F1
#
_cell.length_a   1.000
_cell.length_b   1.000
_cell.length_c   1.000
_cell.angle_alpha   90.00
_cell.angle_beta   90.00
_cell.angle_gamma   90.00
#
_symmetry.space_group_name_H-M   'P 1'
#
loop_
_entity.id
_entity.type
_entity.pdbx_description
1 polymer ?
#
loop_
_entity_poly.entity_id
_entity_poly.type
_entity_poly.pdbx_seq_one_letter_code
_entity_poly.pdbx_strand_id
1 'polypeptide(L)'
;MRVAEYWSIGNLGFAVNGYWGPFLSWLMVPFLWLGVEPLFAAKLAMLISGAVFFHGSLFLVRSVGLRLSDELIVAWVLALTIPGWMSNHVTPDLLVAGLMGPFRLAKRGAGLAG
;
A
#
# COMPACT_ATOMS: atom_id res chain seq x y z
N MET A 1 15.79 3.02 7.95
CA MET A 1 15.19 1.72 7.58
C MET A 1 16.18 0.59 7.84
N ARG A 2 16.31 0.11 9.07
CA ARG A 2 17.21 -1.03 9.37
C ARG A 2 16.56 -2.39 9.12
N VAL A 3 15.24 -2.48 9.24
CA VAL A 3 14.48 -3.75 9.12
C VAL A 3 14.54 -4.34 7.70
N ALA A 4 14.41 -3.51 6.66
CA ALA A 4 14.50 -3.97 5.27
C ALA A 4 15.91 -4.44 4.88
N GLU A 5 16.96 -3.82 5.44
CA GLU A 5 18.34 -4.31 5.29
C GLU A 5 18.55 -5.65 5.99
N TYR A 6 17.97 -5.85 7.17
CA TYR A 6 18.01 -7.17 7.82
C TYR A 6 17.31 -8.24 6.99
N TRP A 7 16.22 -7.91 6.28
CA TRP A 7 15.61 -8.83 5.31
C TRP A 7 16.53 -9.11 4.11
N SER A 8 17.21 -8.10 3.55
CA SER A 8 18.06 -8.29 2.37
C SER A 8 19.33 -9.11 2.66
N ILE A 9 19.83 -9.05 3.90
CA ILE A 9 21.03 -9.77 4.36
C ILE A 9 20.65 -11.14 5.00
N GLY A 10 19.36 -11.46 5.10
CA GLY A 10 18.89 -12.72 5.69
C GLY A 10 18.98 -12.79 7.23
N ASN A 11 19.12 -11.65 7.91
CA ASN A 11 19.15 -11.56 9.37
C ASN A 11 17.73 -11.56 9.96
N LEU A 12 17.09 -12.73 9.95
CA LEU A 12 15.69 -12.92 10.33
C LEU A 12 15.37 -12.51 11.77
N GLY A 13 16.35 -12.56 12.68
CA GLY A 13 16.17 -12.21 14.10
C GLY A 13 15.76 -10.75 14.34
N PHE A 14 16.31 -9.83 13.55
CA PHE A 14 15.92 -8.40 13.60
C PHE A 14 14.94 -8.00 12.49
N ALA A 15 14.83 -8.80 11.42
CA ALA A 15 13.93 -8.55 10.30
C ALA A 15 12.45 -8.78 10.67
N VAL A 16 12.17 -9.77 11.53
CA VAL A 16 10.81 -10.12 11.96
C VAL A 16 10.34 -9.30 13.18
N ASN A 17 11.27 -8.77 13.98
CA ASN A 17 11.00 -7.95 15.18
C ASN A 17 10.74 -6.46 14.88
N GLY A 18 10.51 -6.09 13.62
CA GLY A 18 10.11 -4.72 13.28
C GLY A 18 8.75 -4.36 13.89
N TYR A 19 8.60 -3.12 14.37
CA TYR A 19 7.32 -2.59 14.89
C TYR A 19 6.17 -2.67 13.87
N TRP A 20 6.50 -2.69 12.57
CA TRP A 20 5.57 -2.83 11.47
C TRP A 20 5.74 -4.20 10.80
N GLY A 21 4.63 -4.82 10.36
CA GLY A 21 4.65 -6.09 9.64
C GLY A 21 5.54 -6.08 8.38
N PRO A 22 5.98 -7.25 7.88
CA PRO A 22 7.08 -7.34 6.92
C PRO A 22 6.74 -6.83 5.51
N PHE A 23 5.46 -6.61 5.19
CA PHE A 23 5.00 -6.27 3.84
C PHE A 23 5.70 -5.07 3.19
N LEU A 24 5.84 -3.97 3.94
CA LEU A 24 6.57 -2.80 3.43
C LEU A 24 8.07 -3.11 3.25
N SER A 25 8.65 -3.87 4.19
CA SER A 25 10.05 -4.28 4.11
C SER A 25 10.29 -5.20 2.92
N TRP A 26 9.38 -6.13 2.63
CA TRP A 26 9.44 -7.01 1.47
C TRP A 26 9.34 -6.26 0.14
N LEU A 27 8.50 -5.22 0.06
CA LEU A 27 8.46 -4.35 -1.11
C LEU A 27 9.78 -3.59 -1.34
N MET A 28 10.51 -3.27 -0.27
CA MET A 28 11.82 -2.60 -0.36
C MET A 28 12.95 -3.54 -0.77
N VAL A 29 12.92 -4.83 -0.39
CA VAL A 29 13.98 -5.82 -0.65
C VAL A 29 14.45 -5.87 -2.11
N PRO A 30 13.60 -5.95 -3.15
CA PRO A 30 14.07 -6.01 -4.52
C PRO A 30 14.82 -4.73 -4.94
N PHE A 31 14.42 -3.56 -4.45
CA PHE A 31 15.13 -2.31 -4.71
C PHE A 31 16.49 -2.28 -4.00
N LEU A 32 16.56 -2.80 -2.76
CA LEU A 32 17.82 -2.90 -2.03
C LEU A 32 18.80 -3.86 -2.72
N TRP A 33 18.32 -4.97 -3.29
CA TRP A 33 19.17 -5.87 -4.09
C TRP A 33 19.71 -5.23 -5.36
N LEU A 34 18.99 -4.25 -5.92
CA LEU A 34 19.45 -3.43 -7.04
C LEU A 34 20.41 -2.31 -6.62
N GLY A 35 20.81 -2.25 -5.34
CA GLY A 35 21.73 -1.23 -4.80
C GLY A 35 21.08 0.13 -4.60
N VAL A 36 19.74 0.22 -4.62
CA VAL A 36 19.02 1.47 -4.36
C VAL A 36 19.17 1.87 -2.90
N GLU A 37 19.49 3.13 -2.65
CA GLU A 37 19.60 3.67 -1.30
C GLU A 37 18.31 3.42 -0.49
N PRO A 38 18.38 2.96 0.78
CA PRO A 38 17.21 2.56 1.56
C PRO A 38 16.08 3.59 1.62
N LEU A 39 16.43 4.88 1.74
CA LEU A 39 15.43 5.95 1.77
C LEU A 39 14.66 6.05 0.44
N PHE A 40 15.36 5.89 -0.68
CA PHE A 40 14.74 5.90 -2.00
C PHE A 40 13.93 4.62 -2.25
N ALA A 41 14.44 3.46 -1.84
CA ALA A 41 13.71 2.19 -1.89
C ALA A 41 12.38 2.26 -1.12
N ALA A 42 12.36 2.93 0.03
CA ALA A 42 11.12 3.15 0.77
C ALA A 42 10.16 4.11 0.08
N LYS A 43 10.66 5.17 -0.57
CA LYS A 43 9.79 6.05 -1.36
C LYS A 43 9.15 5.30 -2.54
N LEU A 44 9.89 4.39 -3.17
CA LEU A 44 9.35 3.50 -4.21
C LEU A 44 8.30 2.53 -3.63
N ALA A 45 8.57 1.93 -2.47
CA ALA A 45 7.60 1.08 -1.78
C ALA A 45 6.32 1.84 -1.36
N MET A 46 6.47 3.10 -0.93
CA MET A 46 5.35 4.00 -0.65
C MET A 46 4.56 4.28 -1.92
N LEU A 47 5.21 4.60 -3.03
CA LEU A 47 4.54 4.84 -4.32
C LEU A 47 3.66 3.66 -4.74
N ILE A 48 4.20 2.43 -4.63
CA ILE A 48 3.43 1.20 -4.86
C ILE A 48 2.24 1.11 -3.90
N SER A 49 2.46 1.39 -2.62
CA SER A 49 1.40 1.35 -1.60
C SER A 49 0.27 2.34 -1.87
N GLY A 50 0.57 3.56 -2.32
CA GLY A 50 -0.47 4.52 -2.71
C GLY A 50 -1.17 4.18 -4.00
N ALA A 51 -0.47 3.58 -4.97
CA ALA A 51 -1.13 3.06 -6.16
C ALA A 51 -2.15 1.98 -5.79
N VAL A 52 -1.80 1.06 -4.89
CA VAL A 52 -2.73 0.05 -4.36
C VAL A 52 -3.91 0.71 -3.62
N PHE A 53 -3.63 1.70 -2.76
CA PHE A 53 -4.68 2.45 -2.05
C PHE A 53 -5.63 3.19 -2.99
N PHE A 54 -5.10 3.85 -4.01
CA PHE A 54 -5.86 4.56 -5.02
C PHE A 54 -6.80 3.62 -5.78
N HIS A 55 -6.28 2.51 -6.29
CA HIS A 55 -7.10 1.53 -7.01
C HIS A 55 -8.13 0.86 -6.11
N GLY A 56 -7.76 0.51 -4.87
CA GLY A 56 -8.68 -0.07 -3.87
C GLY A 56 -9.82 0.88 -3.51
N SER A 57 -9.53 2.18 -3.39
CA SER A 57 -10.54 3.20 -3.11
C SER A 57 -11.50 3.41 -4.29
N LEU A 58 -11.00 3.44 -5.52
CA LEU A 58 -11.86 3.52 -6.70
C LEU A 58 -12.73 2.27 -6.90
N PHE A 59 -12.16 1.09 -6.63
CA PHE A 59 -12.95 -0.15 -6.64
C PHE A 59 -14.07 -0.11 -5.60
N LEU A 60 -13.79 0.37 -4.39
CA LEU A 60 -14.79 0.56 -3.33
C LEU A 60 -15.90 1.51 -3.78
N VAL A 61 -15.56 2.68 -4.31
CA VAL A 61 -16.54 3.66 -4.83
C VAL A 61 -17.45 3.04 -5.89
N ARG A 62 -16.87 2.29 -6.85
CA ARG A 62 -17.63 1.59 -7.90
C ARG A 62 -18.55 0.52 -7.34
N SER A 63 -18.10 -0.21 -6.33
CA SER A 63 -18.89 -1.28 -5.70
C SER A 63 -20.11 -0.77 -4.92
N VAL A 64 -20.09 0.49 -4.47
CA VAL A 64 -21.20 1.14 -3.76
C VAL A 64 -22.24 1.69 -4.76
N GLY A 65 -21.96 1.69 -6.06
CA GLY A 65 -22.89 2.16 -7.09
C GLY A 65 -23.00 3.69 -7.15
N LEU A 66 -21.94 4.41 -6.78
CA LEU A 66 -21.89 5.87 -6.86
C LEU A 66 -21.85 6.36 -8.32
N ARG A 67 -22.23 7.62 -8.55
CA ARG A 67 -22.24 8.20 -9.90
C ARG A 67 -20.80 8.38 -10.41
N LEU A 68 -20.62 8.40 -11.72
CA LEU A 68 -19.30 8.65 -12.35
C LEU A 68 -18.67 9.97 -11.87
N SER A 69 -19.49 10.99 -11.64
CA SER A 69 -19.02 12.28 -11.10
C SER A 69 -18.42 12.15 -9.71
N ASP A 70 -19.03 11.35 -8.83
CA ASP A 70 -18.54 11.12 -7.47
C ASP A 70 -17.23 10.34 -7.50
N GLU A 71 -17.12 9.39 -8.43
CA GLU A 71 -15.88 8.63 -8.65
C GLU A 71 -14.73 9.52 -9.12
N LEU A 72 -14.98 10.42 -10.06
CA LEU A 72 -13.99 11.38 -10.53
C LEU A 72 -13.56 12.33 -9.41
N ILE A 73 -14.50 12.83 -8.60
CA ILE A 73 -14.19 13.70 -7.46
C ILE A 73 -13.27 12.97 -6.48
N VAL A 74 -13.60 11.72 -6.11
CA VAL A 74 -12.76 10.92 -5.21
C VAL A 74 -11.38 10.66 -5.83
N ALA A 75 -11.32 10.32 -7.13
CA ALA A 75 -10.04 10.12 -7.83
C ALA A 75 -9.15 11.38 -7.77
N TRP A 76 -9.70 12.56 -8.05
CA TRP A 76 -8.95 13.81 -8.01
C TRP A 76 -8.48 14.16 -6.60
N VAL A 77 -9.34 14.01 -5.59
CA VAL A 77 -8.97 14.26 -4.19
C VAL A 77 -7.85 13.32 -3.75
N LEU A 78 -7.94 12.03 -4.08
CA LEU A 78 -6.90 11.06 -3.75
C LEU A 78 -5.59 11.35 -4.48
N ALA A 79 -5.64 11.69 -5.77
CA ALA A 79 -4.46 12.00 -6.57
C ALA A 79 -3.67 13.21 -6.02
N LEU A 80 -4.36 14.19 -5.43
CA LEU A 80 -3.72 15.37 -4.84
C LEU A 80 -3.23 15.14 -3.40
N THR A 81 -3.95 14.34 -2.61
CA THR A 81 -3.64 14.15 -1.18
C THR A 81 -2.57 13.08 -0.93
N ILE A 82 -2.56 12.01 -1.73
CA ILE A 82 -1.62 10.89 -1.57
C ILE A 82 -0.14 11.33 -1.67
N PRO A 83 0.29 12.12 -2.68
CA PRO A 83 1.69 12.52 -2.80
C PRO A 83 2.17 13.39 -1.63
N GLY A 84 1.31 14.29 -1.13
CA GLY A 84 1.62 15.14 0.03
C GLY A 84 1.74 14.36 1.34
N TRP A 85 0.98 13.28 1.48
CA TRP A 85 1.10 12.39 2.64
C TRP A 85 2.38 11.55 2.59
N MET A 86 2.69 10.98 1.42
CA MET A 86 3.86 10.13 1.19
C MET A 86 5.19 10.84 1.32
N SER A 87 5.25 12.14 1.01
CA SER A 87 6.50 12.91 1.11
C SER A 87 6.94 13.09 2.56
N ASN A 88 5.98 13.13 3.49
CA ASN A 88 6.22 13.41 4.90
C ASN A 88 6.23 12.14 5.78
N HIS A 89 5.62 11.05 5.33
CA HIS A 89 5.47 9.83 6.12
C HIS A 89 5.80 8.58 5.30
N VAL A 90 6.66 7.72 5.84
CA VAL A 90 6.89 6.36 5.33
C VAL A 90 6.16 5.39 6.26
N THR A 91 4.95 4.96 5.88
CA THR A 91 4.14 4.06 6.70
C THR A 91 3.43 2.98 5.87
N PRO A 92 3.22 1.78 6.45
CA PRO A 92 2.53 0.69 5.75
C PRO A 92 1.01 0.88 5.65
N ASP A 93 0.44 1.92 6.27
CA ASP A 93 -1.00 2.08 6.45
C ASP A 93 -1.76 2.17 5.11
N LEU A 94 -1.19 2.86 4.12
CA LEU A 94 -1.78 2.99 2.79
C LEU A 94 -1.97 1.63 2.11
N LEU A 95 -0.99 0.74 2.25
CA LEU A 95 -1.05 -0.60 1.68
C LEU A 95 -2.15 -1.43 2.35
N VAL A 96 -2.22 -1.40 3.68
CA VAL A 96 -3.22 -2.14 4.46
C VAL A 96 -4.63 -1.63 4.16
N ALA A 97 -4.81 -0.31 4.14
CA ALA A 97 -6.09 0.32 3.84
C ALA A 97 -6.56 -0.01 2.41
N GLY A 98 -5.63 0.00 1.43
CA GLY A 98 -5.91 -0.34 0.04
C GLY A 98 -6.34 -1.78 -0.17
N LEU A 99 -5.83 -2.71 0.64
CA LEU A 99 -6.17 -4.14 0.56
C LEU A 99 -7.48 -4.49 1.28
N MET A 100 -7.74 -3.86 2.44
CA MET A 100 -8.92 -4.19 3.26
C MET A 100 -10.25 -3.80 2.61
N GLY A 101 -10.29 -2.66 1.91
CA GLY A 101 -11.49 -2.19 1.20
C GLY A 101 -12.06 -3.21 0.20
N PRO A 102 -11.30 -3.61 -0.84
CA PRO A 102 -11.76 -4.55 -1.85
C PRO A 102 -11.96 -5.98 -1.32
N PHE A 103 -11.16 -6.45 -0.35
CA PHE A 103 -11.28 -7.81 0.19
C PHE A 103 -12.65 -8.09 0.84
N ARG A 104 -13.21 -7.10 1.56
CA ARG A 104 -14.54 -7.24 2.18
C ARG A 104 -15.67 -7.27 1.15
N LEU A 105 -15.50 -6.62 0.01
CA LEU A 105 -16.51 -6.57 -1.07
C LEU A 105 -16.45 -7.77 -2.01
N ALA A 106 -15.24 -8.25 -2.31
CA ALA A 106 -15.07 -9.52 -3.03
C ALA A 106 -15.77 -10.68 -2.30
N LYS A 107 -15.71 -10.70 -0.96
CA LYS A 107 -16.42 -11.69 -0.14
C LYS A 107 -17.95 -11.55 -0.18
N ARG A 108 -18.49 -10.33 -0.33
CA ARG A 108 -19.94 -10.09 -0.47
C ARG A 108 -20.46 -10.45 -1.87
N GLY A 109 -19.66 -10.23 -2.91
CA GLY A 109 -20.02 -10.63 -4.28
C GLY A 109 -19.92 -12.15 -4.53
N ALA A 110 -19.05 -12.85 -3.79
CA ALA A 110 -18.80 -14.28 -3.97
C ALA A 110 -19.66 -15.22 -3.10
N GLY A 111 -20.64 -14.71 -2.34
CA GLY A 111 -21.40 -15.58 -1.44
C GLY A 111 -22.62 -14.94 -0.79
N LEU A 112 -23.70 -14.77 -1.56
CA LEU A 112 -25.09 -15.05 -1.16
C LEU A 112 -25.90 -15.43 -2.42
N ALA A 113 -25.51 -16.57 -3.00
CA ALA A 113 -26.39 -17.46 -3.76
C ALA A 113 -26.19 -18.85 -3.15
N GLY A 114 -26.82 -19.05 -2.00
CA GLY A 114 -26.79 -20.26 -1.19
C GLY A 114 -27.81 -20.12 -0.08
#